data_AF-A0A7D7KEB0-F1
#
_entry.id   AF-A0A7D7KEB0-F1
#
_cell.length_a   1.000
_cell.length_b   1.000
_cell.length_c   1.000
_cell.angle_alpha   90.00
_cell.angle_beta   90.00
_cell.angle_gamma   90.00
#
_symmetry.space_group_name_H-M   'P 1'
#
loop_
_entity.id
_entity.type
_entity.pdbx_description
1 polymer ?
#
loop_
_entity_poly.entity_id
_entity_poly.type
_entity_poly.pdbx_seq_one_letter_code
_entity_poly.pdbx_strand_id
1 'polypeptide(L)' 'MKTLKFILPLFFFIVFSMVSIFLTGAVLYVCGEFFFFFYKGIPVSFSSNIILFLGKIGIYIGSFTGLMLWIANLLKK' A
#
# COMPACT_ATOMS: atom_id res chain seq x y z
N MET A 1 -0.09 16.04 -26.29
CA MET A 1 -0.18 16.79 -25.01
C MET A 1 -1.28 16.31 -24.06
N LYS A 2 -2.45 15.82 -24.50
CA LYS A 2 -3.51 15.33 -23.57
C LYS A 2 -3.12 14.08 -22.76
N THR A 3 -2.35 13.16 -23.35
CA THR A 3 -1.94 11.89 -22.69
C THR A 3 -0.95 12.10 -21.54
N LEU A 4 0.02 13.01 -21.71
CA LEU A 4 1.01 13.37 -20.68
C LEU A 4 0.37 13.99 -19.43
N LYS A 5 -0.70 14.78 -19.61
CA LYS A 5 -1.49 15.33 -18.49
C LYS A 5 -2.24 14.26 -17.68
N PHE A 6 -2.47 13.08 -18.25
CA PHE A 6 -3.13 11.95 -17.56
C PHE A 6 -2.13 11.03 -16.87
N ILE A 7 -0.92 10.87 -17.42
CA ILE A 7 0.11 9.99 -16.86
C ILE A 7 0.60 10.49 -15.50
N LEU A 8 0.78 11.80 -15.36
CA LEU A 8 1.29 12.41 -14.12
C LEU A 8 0.37 12.20 -12.90
N PRO A 9 -0.95 12.47 -12.96
CA PRO A 9 -1.86 12.18 -11.84
C PRO A 9 -2.00 10.67 -11.59
N LEU A 10 -1.88 9.84 -12.62
CA LEU A 10 -1.97 8.38 -12.50
C LEU A 10 -0.76 7.81 -11.75
N PHE A 11 0.43 8.31 -12.06
CA PHE A 11 1.65 8.00 -11.31
C PHE A 11 1.55 8.44 -9.84
N PHE A 12 1.07 9.66 -9.59
CA PHE A 12 0.85 10.16 -8.23
C PHE A 12 -0.14 9.28 -7.45
N PHE A 13 -1.22 8.86 -8.09
CA PHE A 13 -2.22 7.99 -7.48
C PHE A 13 -1.66 6.62 -7.11
N ILE A 14 -0.84 6.02 -7.97
CA ILE A 14 -0.16 4.75 -7.70
C ILE A 14 0.76 4.88 -6.50
N VAL A 15 1.64 5.88 -6.50
CA VAL A 15 2.60 6.10 -5.40
C VAL A 15 1.86 6.36 -4.09
N PHE A 16 0.83 7.20 -4.11
CA PHE A 16 0.02 7.49 -2.93
C PHE A 16 -0.70 6.23 -2.41
N SER A 17 -1.22 5.40 -3.31
CA SER A 17 -1.85 4.12 -2.95
C SER A 17 -0.85 3.15 -2.32
N MET A 18 0.36 3.02 -2.88
CA MET A 18 1.42 2.18 -2.31
C MET A 18 1.79 2.62 -0.89
N VAL A 19 2.00 3.93 -0.69
CA VAL A 19 2.40 4.50 0.60
C VAL A 19 1.28 4.36 1.64
N SER A 20 0.03 4.64 1.26
CA SER A 20 -1.10 4.54 2.17
C SER A 20 -1.35 3.10 2.64
N ILE A 21 -1.26 2.11 1.74
CA ILE A 21 -1.41 0.69 2.09
C ILE A 21 -0.27 0.25 3.01
N PHE A 22 0.96 0.65 2.70
CA PHE A 22 2.12 0.34 3.54
C PHE A 22 1.97 0.93 4.94
N LEU A 23 1.59 2.21 5.05
CA LEU A 23 1.39 2.89 6.33
C LEU A 23 0.24 2.27 7.13
N THR A 24 -0.87 1.96 6.47
CA THR A 24 -2.02 1.29 7.11
C THR A 24 -1.62 -0.08 7.66
N GLY A 25 -0.91 -0.88 6.86
CA GLY A 25 -0.39 -2.17 7.31
C GLY A 25 0.58 -2.02 8.47
N ALA A 26 1.49 -1.04 8.43
CA ALA A 26 2.46 -0.81 9.50
C ALA A 26 1.76 -0.45 10.81
N VAL A 27 0.74 0.42 10.77
CA VAL A 27 -0.06 0.78 11.94
C VAL A 27 -0.80 -0.44 12.50
N LEU A 28 -1.42 -1.25 11.64
CA LEU A 28 -2.10 -2.49 12.05
C LEU A 28 -1.12 -3.49 12.68
N TYR A 29 0.08 -3.62 12.12
CA TYR A 29 1.12 -4.50 12.66
C TYR A 29 1.57 -4.05 14.05
N VAL A 30 1.89 -2.76 14.20
CA VAL A 30 2.28 -2.18 15.49
C VAL A 30 1.15 -2.33 16.52
N CYS A 31 -0.10 -2.03 16.16
CA CYS A 31 -1.26 -2.24 17.04
C CYS A 31 -1.43 -3.70 17.43
N GLY A 32 -1.23 -4.64 16.50
CA GLY A 32 -1.28 -6.07 16.78
C GLY A 32 -0.25 -6.51 17.82
N GLU A 33 1.01 -6.10 17.64
CA GLU A 33 2.09 -6.38 18.59
C GLU A 33 1.80 -5.80 19.98
N PHE A 34 1.31 -4.55 20.06
CA PHE A 34 0.91 -3.96 21.33
C PHE A 34 -0.27 -4.70 21.97
N PHE A 35 -1.27 -5.11 21.19
CA PHE A 35 -2.39 -5.89 21.70
C PHE A 35 -1.92 -7.22 22.30
N PHE A 36 -1.04 -7.96 21.62
CA PHE A 36 -0.46 -9.20 22.15
C PHE A 36 0.41 -8.98 23.39
N PHE A 37 1.14 -7.86 23.45
CA PHE A 37 1.91 -7.49 24.62
C PHE A 37 1.03 -7.22 25.85
N PHE A 38 0.01 -6.37 25.71
CA PHE A 38 -0.86 -6.01 26.84
C PHE A 38 -1.78 -7.15 27.30
N TYR A 39 -2.31 -7.97 26.37
CA TYR A 39 -3.28 -9.01 26.72
C TYR A 39 -2.66 -10.38 27.02
N LYS A 40 -1.55 -10.73 26.38
CA LYS A 40 -0.92 -12.06 26.51
C LYS A 40 0.48 -12.01 27.12
N GLY A 41 1.04 -10.83 27.38
CA GLY A 41 2.41 -10.68 27.91
C GLY A 41 3.49 -11.14 26.92
N ILE A 42 3.16 -11.30 25.63
CA ILE A 42 4.12 -11.72 24.62
C ILE A 42 5.02 -10.52 24.30
N PRO A 43 6.36 -10.65 24.35
CA PRO A 43 7.27 -9.56 24.06
C PRO A 43 7.08 -9.05 22.63
N VAL A 44 7.04 -7.72 22.47
CA VAL A 44 6.96 -7.07 21.16
C VAL A 44 8.20 -7.43 20.34
N SER A 45 8.00 -8.02 19.17
CA SER A 45 9.06 -8.38 18.24
C SER A 45 8.74 -7.84 16.84
N PHE A 46 9.46 -6.79 16.46
CA PHE A 46 9.35 -6.26 15.10
C PHE A 46 10.20 -7.09 14.14
N SER A 47 9.55 -7.82 13.23
CA SER A 47 10.23 -8.59 12.20
C SER A 47 10.40 -7.77 10.93
N SER A 48 11.64 -7.62 10.47
CA SER A 48 11.96 -6.99 9.19
C SER A 48 11.33 -7.73 8.00
N ASN A 49 11.13 -9.04 8.09
CA ASN A 49 10.45 -9.84 7.07
C ASN A 49 8.99 -9.41 6.86
N ILE A 50 8.29 -9.09 7.95
CA ILE A 50 6.89 -8.63 7.89
C ILE A 50 6.84 -7.26 7.23
N ILE A 51 7.77 -6.36 7.58
CA ILE A 51 7.86 -5.03 6.96
C ILE A 51 8.13 -5.14 5.45
N LEU A 52 9.07 -6.00 5.03
CA LEU A 52 9.33 -6.27 3.62
C LEU A 52 8.13 -6.89 2.90
N PHE A 53 7.38 -7.76 3.58
CA PHE A 53 6.16 -8.36 3.05
C PHE A 53 5.05 -7.33 2.83
N LEU A 54 4.85 -6.40 3.77
CA LEU A 54 3.94 -5.27 3.62
C LEU A 54 4.34 -4.38 2.43
N GLY A 55 5.63 -4.14 2.25
CA GLY A 55 6.15 -3.41 1.09
C GLY A 55 5.78 -4.10 -0.23
N LYS A 56 5.96 -5.42 -0.32
CA LYS A 56 5.54 -6.20 -1.49
C LYS A 56 4.05 -6.08 -1.76
N ILE A 57 3.20 -6.23 -0.73
CA ILE A 57 1.75 -6.09 -0.86
C ILE A 57 1.37 -4.69 -1.37
N GLY A 58 1.97 -3.64 -0.80
CA GLY A 58 1.76 -2.26 -1.25
C GLY A 58 2.07 -2.08 -2.73
N ILE A 59 3.20 -2.63 -3.19
CA ILE A 59 3.59 -2.58 -4.61
C ILE A 59 2.56 -3.31 -5.49
N TYR A 60 2.17 -4.54 -5.14
CA TYR A 60 1.20 -5.30 -5.93
C TYR A 60 -0.15 -4.60 -6.05
N ILE A 61 -0.70 -4.11 -4.93
CA ILE A 61 -2.01 -3.47 -4.94
C ILE A 61 -1.94 -2.12 -5.65
N GLY A 62 -0.91 -1.31 -5.40
CA GLY A 62 -0.74 0.00 -6.06
C GLY A 62 -0.57 -0.14 -7.58
N SER A 63 0.19 -1.15 -8.04
CA SER A 63 0.29 -1.45 -9.46
C SER A 63 -1.03 -1.92 -10.05
N PHE A 64 -1.77 -2.78 -9.35
CA PHE A 64 -3.06 -3.30 -9.80
C PHE A 64 -4.11 -2.19 -9.94
N THR A 65 -4.25 -1.32 -8.92
CA THR A 65 -5.19 -0.18 -8.96
C THR A 65 -4.81 0.82 -10.05
N GLY A 66 -3.52 1.08 -10.25
CA GLY A 66 -3.02 1.90 -11.35
C GLY A 66 -3.39 1.35 -12.73
N LEU A 67 -3.20 0.05 -12.94
CA LEU A 67 -3.53 -0.65 -14.19
C LEU A 67 -5.04 -0.62 -14.46
N MET A 68 -5.86 -0.91 -13.45
CA MET A 68 -7.32 -0.81 -13.56
C MET A 68 -7.78 0.61 -13.90
N LEU A 69 -7.23 1.64 -13.24
CA LEU A 69 -7.59 3.03 -13.51
C LEU A 69 -7.22 3.43 -14.95
N TRP A 70 -6.09 2.92 -15.45
CA TRP A 70 -5.67 3.15 -16.82
C TRP A 70 -6.62 2.49 -17.83
N ILE A 71 -7.01 1.22 -17.59
CA ILE A 71 -7.99 0.49 -18.41
C ILE A 71 -9.35 1.21 -18.40
N ALA A 72 -9.81 1.65 -17.23
CA ALA A 72 -11.08 2.37 -17.09
C ALA A 72 -11.09 3.70 -17.88
N ASN A 73 -9.95 4.41 -17.91
CA ASN A 73 -9.81 5.63 -18.72
C ASN A 73 -9.70 5.35 -20.23
N LEU A 74 -9.15 4.19 -20.63
CA LEU A 74 -9.15 3.74 -22.02
C LEU A 74 -10.56 3.40 -22.51
N LEU A 75 -11.37 2.72 -21.70
CA LEU A 75 -12.74 2.33 -22.00
C LEU A 75 -13.73 3.51 -22.02
N LYS A 76 -13.41 4.62 -21.33
CA LYS A 76 -14.21 5.84 -21.34
C LYS A 76 -14.11 6.64 -22.65
N LYS A 77 -13.24 6.22 -23.57
CA LYS A 77 -12.95 6.89 -24.83
C LYS A 77 -13.52 6.10 -25.99
#